data_AF-A0A8X7VC53-F1
#
_entry.id   AF-A0A8X7VC53-F1
#
_cell.length_a   1.000
_cell.length_b   1.000
_cell.length_c   1.000
_cell.angle_alpha   90.00
_cell.angle_beta   90.00
_cell.angle_gamma   90.00
#
_symmetry.space_group_name_H-M   'P 1'
#
loop_
_entity.id
_entity.type
_entity.pdbx_description
1 polymer ?
#
loop_
_entity_poly.entity_id
_entity_poly.type
_entity_poly.pdbx_seq_one_letter_code
_entity_poly.pdbx_strand_id
1 'polypeptide(L)'
;MKIHLLLAIIGTYVAIVVSQTQEGFISLDCGLPVEESPYVNEFNGLTFTSDSTFIQTGKSGRVNKNLNDVLSKQYLTLRYFPEGKRNCYSLDVKPDTKYLIAVSSVYGNYDGLNLDPSFDIYIGRNKWISTPRSNSLDICLVKTGTTSPIISAIEIQPLRDDTYVTQSGSLRLSFRVYLNNSAGFIRYPDDVRDRIWDPFFGSSYTQITTDLNINNSNAYEVPKTALQSAATPRNASGPLVITWNPKPSNAQVYLYMHFAEIQTLEANETREFDVILKGNFNHSVPMQCDSGGCRLELVRTPKSTLPPLINALEAYTIIEFPKLETSPSDVDAIKNIKVTYRLSKISWQGVNEIHVSLKIGR
;
A
#
# COMPACT_ATOMS: atom_id res chain seq x y z
N MET A 1 54.23 44.69 -18.24
CA MET A 1 53.79 43.37 -17.75
C MET A 1 52.40 43.54 -17.12
N LYS A 2 51.33 43.10 -17.79
CA LYS A 2 49.95 43.19 -17.26
C LYS A 2 49.44 41.76 -17.06
N ILE A 3 49.08 41.43 -15.82
CA ILE A 3 48.49 40.13 -15.45
C ILE A 3 46.98 40.27 -15.59
N HIS A 4 46.36 39.45 -16.44
CA HIS A 4 44.91 39.31 -16.49
C HIS A 4 44.49 38.12 -15.62
N LEU A 5 43.80 38.41 -14.52
CA LEU A 5 43.30 37.41 -13.59
C LEU A 5 41.98 36.83 -14.12
N LEU A 6 41.97 35.55 -14.51
CA LEU A 6 40.77 34.82 -14.89
C LEU A 6 40.08 34.27 -13.63
N LEU A 7 38.93 34.87 -13.27
CA LEU A 7 38.05 34.38 -12.21
C LEU A 7 37.17 33.26 -12.76
N ALA A 8 37.46 32.01 -12.37
CA ALA A 8 36.60 30.87 -12.64
C ALA A 8 35.45 30.85 -11.62
N ILE A 9 34.21 31.07 -12.08
CA ILE A 9 33.01 30.94 -11.25
C ILE A 9 32.62 29.46 -11.21
N ILE A 10 32.96 28.77 -10.12
CA ILE A 10 32.48 27.42 -9.84
C ILE A 10 31.03 27.53 -9.36
N GLY A 11 30.09 27.36 -10.29
CA GLY A 11 28.66 27.28 -9.96
C GLY A 11 28.35 25.97 -9.25
N THR A 12 28.18 26.02 -7.93
CA THR A 12 27.68 24.88 -7.15
C THR A 12 26.23 24.59 -7.55
N TYR A 13 26.01 23.48 -8.27
CA TYR A 13 24.67 22.92 -8.46
C TYR A 13 24.13 22.45 -7.11
N VAL A 14 23.37 23.32 -6.44
CA VAL A 14 22.49 22.89 -5.36
C VAL A 14 21.34 22.15 -6.02
N ALA A 15 21.38 20.82 -5.98
CA ALA A 15 20.23 20.01 -6.32
C ALA A 15 19.12 20.33 -5.30
N ILE A 16 18.15 21.14 -5.73
CA ILE A 16 16.93 21.37 -4.96
C ILE A 16 16.16 20.05 -4.99
N VAL A 17 16.41 19.20 -4.01
CA VAL A 17 15.51 18.10 -3.67
C VAL A 17 14.21 18.77 -3.25
N VAL A 18 13.24 18.80 -4.17
CA VAL A 18 11.87 19.20 -3.84
C VAL A 18 11.40 18.18 -2.82
N SER A 19 11.37 18.60 -1.55
CA SER A 19 10.77 17.80 -0.48
C SER A 19 9.31 17.62 -0.82
N GLN A 20 8.97 16.42 -1.32
CA GLN A 20 7.59 15.99 -1.44
C GLN A 20 7.02 15.98 -0.03
N THR A 21 5.95 16.73 0.18
CA THR A 21 5.39 16.94 1.53
C THR A 21 4.71 15.66 2.01
N GLN A 22 5.20 15.07 3.09
CA GLN A 22 4.58 13.95 3.82
C GLN A 22 3.30 14.40 4.57
N GLU A 23 2.52 15.32 4.00
CA GLU A 23 1.37 15.93 4.69
C GLU A 23 0.25 14.90 4.91
N GLY A 24 -0.11 14.69 6.18
CA GLY A 24 -1.13 13.73 6.57
C GLY A 24 -0.68 12.27 6.52
N PHE A 25 0.60 11.98 6.26
CA PHE A 25 1.15 10.63 6.41
C PHE A 25 1.24 10.27 7.90
N ILE A 26 0.94 9.02 8.23
CA ILE A 26 1.14 8.46 9.57
C ILE A 26 1.99 7.20 9.41
N SER A 27 3.23 7.24 9.92
CA SER A 27 4.16 6.10 9.91
C SER A 27 4.60 5.81 11.34
N LEU A 28 4.09 4.72 11.91
CA LEU A 28 4.40 4.28 13.26
C LEU A 28 5.34 3.08 13.24
N ASP A 29 6.43 3.17 13.97
CA ASP A 29 7.32 2.05 14.31
C ASP A 29 6.84 1.49 15.66
N CYS A 30 6.26 0.30 15.61
CA CYS A 30 5.52 -0.26 16.74
C CYS A 30 6.47 -0.86 17.77
N GLY A 31 6.42 -0.34 19.00
CA GLY A 31 7.34 -0.76 20.06
C GLY A 31 8.68 -0.01 20.07
N LEU A 32 8.91 0.94 19.15
CA LEU A 32 10.04 1.87 19.19
C LEU A 32 10.09 2.62 20.54
N PRO A 33 11.26 2.77 21.18
CA PRO A 33 11.42 3.64 22.35
C PRO A 33 11.10 5.10 22.02
N VAL A 34 10.51 5.83 22.98
CA VAL A 34 10.10 7.23 22.76
C VAL A 34 11.32 8.14 22.55
N GLU A 35 12.45 7.77 23.14
CA GLU A 35 13.74 8.42 23.06
C GLU A 35 14.39 8.29 21.67
N GLU A 36 13.96 7.31 20.86
CA GLU A 36 14.40 7.10 19.47
C GLU A 36 13.43 7.69 18.42
N SER A 37 12.42 8.45 18.88
CA SER A 37 11.33 9.01 18.06
C SER A 37 11.36 10.54 18.03
N PRO A 38 11.08 11.20 16.87
CA PRO A 38 10.94 10.63 15.53
C PRO A 38 12.30 10.29 14.90
N TYR A 39 12.30 9.49 13.83
CA TYR A 39 13.46 9.31 12.98
C TYR A 39 13.08 9.30 11.49
N VAL A 40 13.97 9.78 10.62
CA VAL A 40 13.84 9.58 9.17
C VAL A 40 14.44 8.22 8.82
N ASN A 41 13.64 7.37 8.19
CA ASN A 41 14.03 6.01 7.85
C ASN A 41 14.85 6.01 6.55
N GLU A 42 16.12 5.59 6.62
CA GLU A 42 17.07 5.64 5.48
C GLU A 42 16.62 4.82 4.26
N PHE A 43 15.75 3.82 4.47
CA PHE A 43 15.29 2.90 3.42
C PHE A 43 14.27 3.51 2.45
N ASN A 44 13.43 4.44 2.92
CA ASN A 44 12.39 5.09 2.12
C ASN A 44 12.39 6.62 2.25
N GLY A 45 12.97 7.20 3.29
CA GLY A 45 12.95 8.63 3.59
C GLY A 45 11.68 9.10 4.32
N LEU A 46 10.83 8.19 4.80
CA LEU A 46 9.66 8.53 5.62
C LEU A 46 10.05 8.82 7.07
N THR A 47 9.34 9.76 7.70
CA THR A 47 9.49 10.05 9.13
C THR A 47 8.65 9.08 9.94
N PHE A 48 9.28 8.17 10.68
CA PHE A 48 8.61 7.26 11.61
C PHE A 48 8.58 7.82 13.03
N THR A 49 7.48 7.56 13.74
CA THR A 49 7.30 7.89 15.15
C THR A 49 7.02 6.65 16.00
N SER A 50 7.26 6.75 17.31
CA SER A 50 6.86 5.74 18.27
C SER A 50 5.32 5.62 18.33
N ASP A 51 4.84 4.39 18.34
CA ASP A 51 3.41 4.07 18.46
C ASP A 51 2.82 4.32 19.87
N SER A 52 3.66 4.63 20.86
CA SER A 52 3.34 4.68 22.29
C SER A 52 2.16 5.57 22.70
N THR A 53 1.87 6.65 21.96
CA THR A 53 0.73 7.54 22.24
C THR A 53 -0.60 7.03 21.66
N PHE A 54 -0.55 6.08 20.75
CA PHE A 54 -1.72 5.57 20.00
C PHE A 54 -2.28 4.26 20.58
N ILE A 55 -1.59 3.65 21.56
CA ILE A 55 -1.94 2.35 22.16
C ILE A 55 -1.75 2.37 23.68
N GLN A 56 -2.70 1.81 24.43
CA GLN A 56 -2.69 1.81 25.90
C GLN A 56 -2.02 0.58 26.54
N THR A 57 -1.76 -0.46 25.74
CA THR A 57 -1.40 -1.81 26.21
C THR A 57 -0.29 -2.42 25.35
N GLY A 58 0.15 -3.63 25.72
CA GLY A 58 1.23 -4.34 25.03
C GLY A 58 2.63 -3.94 25.52
N LYS A 59 3.63 -4.67 25.03
CA LYS A 59 5.04 -4.54 25.40
C LYS A 59 5.88 -4.41 24.14
N SER A 60 7.00 -3.68 24.22
CA SER A 60 7.99 -3.63 23.14
C SER A 60 8.82 -4.91 23.11
N GLY A 61 9.02 -5.47 21.93
CA GLY A 61 9.94 -6.56 21.62
C GLY A 61 10.88 -6.16 20.49
N ARG A 62 11.95 -6.93 20.30
CA ARG A 62 12.90 -6.74 19.19
C ARG A 62 13.16 -8.07 18.51
N VAL A 63 13.23 -8.07 17.19
CA VAL A 63 13.61 -9.25 16.39
C VAL A 63 15.03 -9.73 16.73
N ASN A 64 15.35 -10.98 16.39
CA ASN A 64 16.70 -11.52 16.55
C ASN A 64 17.76 -10.67 15.82
N LYS A 65 18.92 -10.49 16.46
CA LYS A 65 19.99 -9.59 16.00
C LYS A 65 20.50 -9.86 14.58
N ASN A 66 20.44 -11.11 14.11
CA ASN A 66 20.85 -11.50 12.76
C ASN A 66 19.92 -10.97 11.64
N LEU A 67 18.78 -10.36 12.00
CA LEU A 67 17.87 -9.72 11.06
C LEU A 67 18.14 -8.21 10.91
N ASN A 68 19.03 -7.63 11.74
CA ASN A 68 19.40 -6.20 11.65
C ASN A 68 19.93 -5.81 10.25
N ASP A 69 20.66 -6.71 9.57
CA ASP A 69 21.29 -6.44 8.27
C ASP A 69 20.36 -6.78 7.07
N VAL A 70 19.16 -7.29 7.35
CA VAL A 70 18.19 -7.79 6.35
C VAL A 70 16.88 -7.00 6.36
N LEU A 71 16.49 -6.47 7.51
CA LEU A 71 15.24 -5.75 7.72
C LEU A 71 15.48 -4.25 7.89
N SER A 72 14.67 -3.45 7.21
CA SER A 72 14.56 -2.00 7.41
C SER A 72 14.18 -1.67 8.87
N LYS A 73 14.60 -0.50 9.38
CA LYS A 73 14.54 -0.15 10.82
C LYS A 73 13.16 -0.37 11.45
N GLN A 74 12.08 -0.02 10.76
CA GLN A 74 10.69 -0.16 11.20
C GLN A 74 10.17 -1.60 11.35
N TYR A 75 11.02 -2.60 11.02
CA TYR A 75 10.73 -4.02 11.21
C TYR A 75 11.67 -4.68 12.23
N LEU A 76 12.56 -3.92 12.86
CA LEU A 76 13.48 -4.43 13.90
C LEU A 76 12.82 -4.45 15.28
N THR A 77 11.91 -3.51 15.53
CA THR A 77 11.05 -3.44 16.71
C THR A 77 9.65 -3.98 16.40
N LEU A 78 8.96 -4.44 17.44
CA LEU A 78 7.54 -4.77 17.38
C LEU A 78 6.86 -4.49 18.72
N ARG A 79 5.55 -4.24 18.71
CA ARG A 79 4.70 -4.32 19.90
C ARG A 79 3.97 -5.66 19.92
N TYR A 80 4.03 -6.35 21.06
CA TYR A 80 3.35 -7.62 21.30
C TYR A 80 2.36 -7.53 22.46
N PHE A 81 1.29 -8.33 22.38
CA PHE A 81 0.17 -8.27 23.30
C PHE A 81 -0.04 -9.61 24.04
N PRO A 82 0.68 -9.86 25.16
CA PRO A 82 0.52 -11.10 25.91
C PRO A 82 -0.83 -11.15 26.65
N GLU A 83 -1.40 -9.98 26.95
CA GLU A 83 -2.64 -9.78 27.70
C GLU A 83 -3.72 -9.11 26.83
N GLY A 84 -4.98 -9.31 27.22
CA GLY A 84 -6.14 -8.83 26.47
C GLY A 84 -6.51 -9.74 25.29
N LYS A 85 -7.81 -9.88 25.03
CA LYS A 85 -8.31 -10.60 23.83
C LYS A 85 -8.28 -9.74 22.57
N ARG A 86 -8.34 -8.42 22.75
CA ARG A 86 -8.38 -7.40 21.71
C ARG A 86 -7.57 -6.20 22.20
N ASN A 87 -6.66 -5.70 21.37
CA ASN A 87 -5.85 -4.53 21.65
C ASN A 87 -5.94 -3.57 20.44
N CYS A 88 -6.33 -2.31 20.65
CA CYS A 88 -6.64 -1.37 19.57
C CYS A 88 -5.75 -0.12 19.60
N TYR A 89 -5.11 0.18 18.47
CA TYR A 89 -4.62 1.52 18.18
C TYR A 89 -5.80 2.40 17.80
N SER A 90 -5.85 3.61 18.33
CA SER A 90 -6.79 4.65 17.86
C SER A 90 -5.98 5.75 17.19
N LEU A 91 -6.27 6.00 15.90
CA LEU A 91 -5.50 6.89 15.04
C LEU A 91 -6.38 8.05 14.56
N ASP A 92 -5.87 9.28 14.72
CA ASP A 92 -6.55 10.49 14.30
C ASP A 92 -6.36 10.70 12.79
N VAL A 93 -7.46 10.68 12.04
CA VAL A 93 -7.50 10.81 10.58
C VAL A 93 -8.47 11.91 10.16
N LYS A 94 -8.21 12.58 9.03
CA LYS A 94 -9.10 13.61 8.48
C LYS A 94 -10.45 12.98 8.06
N PRO A 95 -11.60 13.61 8.41
CA PRO A 95 -12.92 13.22 7.91
C PRO A 95 -13.02 13.11 6.40
N ASP A 96 -13.88 12.17 5.96
CA ASP A 96 -14.22 11.83 4.57
C ASP A 96 -13.06 11.74 3.57
N THR A 97 -11.85 11.43 4.07
CA THR A 97 -10.63 11.27 3.30
C THR A 97 -10.36 9.79 3.03
N LYS A 98 -9.98 9.44 1.79
CA LYS A 98 -9.53 8.08 1.45
C LYS A 98 -8.10 7.82 1.92
N TYR A 99 -7.80 6.60 2.34
CA TYR A 99 -6.47 6.22 2.80
C TYR A 99 -5.94 4.92 2.17
N LEU A 100 -4.64 4.90 1.89
CA LEU A 100 -3.86 3.66 1.81
C LEU A 100 -3.49 3.28 3.26
N ILE A 101 -3.53 1.99 3.61
CA ILE A 101 -3.24 1.52 4.97
C ILE A 101 -2.47 0.20 4.90
N ALA A 102 -1.15 0.28 5.08
CA ALA A 102 -0.30 -0.88 5.27
C ALA A 102 -0.13 -1.18 6.78
N VAL A 103 -0.29 -2.46 7.14
CA VAL A 103 -0.02 -2.96 8.48
C VAL A 103 0.86 -4.19 8.39
N SER A 104 2.02 -4.09 9.01
CA SER A 104 3.12 -5.06 8.94
C SER A 104 3.37 -5.71 10.29
N SER A 105 3.56 -7.03 10.29
CA SER A 105 3.78 -7.85 11.49
C SER A 105 4.93 -8.82 11.23
N VAL A 106 6.15 -8.45 11.63
CA VAL A 106 7.34 -9.28 11.48
C VAL A 106 7.65 -9.97 12.80
N TYR A 107 7.55 -11.29 12.85
CA TYR A 107 7.76 -12.06 14.08
C TYR A 107 9.22 -12.01 14.54
N GLY A 108 10.16 -12.27 13.62
CA GLY A 108 11.60 -12.20 13.87
C GLY A 108 12.12 -13.02 15.06
N ASN A 109 11.32 -13.97 15.57
CA ASN A 109 11.56 -14.75 16.78
C ASN A 109 11.92 -13.91 18.02
N TYR A 110 11.22 -12.77 18.22
CA TYR A 110 11.47 -11.81 19.31
C TYR A 110 11.37 -12.39 20.73
N ASP A 111 10.65 -13.50 20.92
CA ASP A 111 10.46 -14.20 22.19
C ASP A 111 11.28 -15.50 22.33
N GLY A 112 12.07 -15.84 21.31
CA GLY A 112 12.90 -17.06 21.29
C GLY A 112 12.11 -18.37 21.18
N LEU A 113 10.77 -18.34 21.08
CA LEU A 113 9.93 -19.53 21.06
C LEU A 113 9.85 -20.22 19.69
N ASN A 114 10.24 -19.51 18.63
CA ASN A 114 10.16 -19.93 17.24
C ASN A 114 8.77 -20.48 16.83
N LEU A 115 7.71 -19.80 17.27
CA LEU A 115 6.32 -20.23 17.12
C LEU A 115 5.48 -19.13 16.46
N ASP A 116 4.83 -19.45 15.34
CA ASP A 116 4.10 -18.47 14.54
C ASP A 116 2.95 -17.78 15.34
N PRO A 117 2.84 -16.44 15.24
CA PRO A 117 1.81 -15.69 15.94
C PRO A 117 0.43 -15.88 15.30
N SER A 118 -0.56 -16.29 16.09
CA SER A 118 -1.94 -16.54 15.65
C SER A 118 -2.89 -15.48 16.20
N PHE A 119 -3.22 -14.53 15.34
CA PHE A 119 -4.12 -13.43 15.61
C PHE A 119 -4.80 -12.93 14.33
N ASP A 120 -5.94 -12.27 14.53
CA ASP A 120 -6.63 -11.53 13.49
C ASP A 120 -6.37 -10.04 13.66
N ILE A 121 -6.02 -9.35 12.58
CA ILE A 121 -6.13 -7.88 12.54
C ILE A 121 -7.59 -7.53 12.25
N TYR A 122 -8.05 -6.41 12.80
CA TYR A 122 -9.36 -5.79 12.67
C TYR A 122 -9.16 -4.29 12.39
N ILE A 123 -10.11 -3.69 11.70
CA ILE A 123 -10.25 -2.25 11.52
C ILE A 123 -11.68 -1.90 11.96
N GLY A 124 -11.82 -1.05 12.96
CA GLY A 124 -13.08 -0.92 13.71
C GLY A 124 -13.61 -2.27 14.18
N ARG A 125 -14.94 -2.46 14.16
CA ARG A 125 -15.63 -3.72 14.53
C ARG A 125 -15.31 -4.94 13.68
N ASN A 126 -14.51 -4.79 12.64
CA ASN A 126 -14.53 -5.66 11.48
C ASN A 126 -13.13 -6.17 11.16
N LYS A 127 -12.99 -7.44 10.79
CA LYS A 127 -11.67 -8.07 10.56
C LYS A 127 -10.97 -7.37 9.38
N TRP A 128 -9.65 -7.38 9.34
CA TRP A 128 -8.85 -6.94 8.19
C TRP A 128 -9.15 -7.80 6.94
N ILE A 129 -9.62 -9.03 7.18
CA ILE A 129 -10.14 -9.96 6.16
C ILE A 129 -11.64 -9.73 5.90
N SER A 130 -12.34 -8.97 6.75
CA SER A 130 -13.79 -8.71 6.67
C SER A 130 -14.29 -7.54 7.56
N THR A 131 -14.35 -6.34 6.98
CA THR A 131 -15.57 -5.48 6.90
C THR A 131 -15.70 -4.02 7.46
N PRO A 132 -14.66 -3.16 7.55
CA PRO A 132 -14.70 -1.86 8.29
C PRO A 132 -15.60 -0.70 7.81
N ARG A 133 -16.55 -0.26 8.63
CA ARG A 133 -17.17 1.09 8.59
C ARG A 133 -16.89 1.89 9.87
N SER A 134 -15.62 1.94 10.27
CA SER A 134 -15.24 2.83 11.34
C SER A 134 -14.92 4.20 10.79
N ASN A 135 -15.02 5.14 11.70
CA ASN A 135 -14.93 6.56 11.48
C ASN A 135 -13.80 7.19 12.35
N SER A 136 -13.39 6.52 13.41
CA SER A 136 -11.98 6.54 13.84
C SER A 136 -11.21 5.48 13.06
N LEU A 137 -9.91 5.66 12.83
CA LEU A 137 -9.10 4.53 12.34
C LEU A 137 -8.62 3.68 13.54
N ASP A 138 -9.53 2.89 14.08
CA ASP A 138 -9.24 1.88 15.12
C ASP A 138 -8.60 0.64 14.47
N ILE A 139 -7.29 0.44 14.59
CA ILE A 139 -6.59 -0.78 14.12
C ILE A 139 -6.41 -1.73 15.30
N CYS A 140 -7.09 -2.87 15.28
CA CYS A 140 -7.18 -3.76 16.44
C CYS A 140 -6.59 -5.15 16.16
N LEU A 141 -5.78 -5.67 17.08
CA LEU A 141 -5.29 -7.04 17.06
C LEU A 141 -6.13 -7.90 18.00
N VAL A 142 -6.67 -9.00 17.49
CA VAL A 142 -7.53 -9.95 18.22
C VAL A 142 -6.82 -11.30 18.31
N LYS A 143 -6.59 -11.79 19.53
CA LYS A 143 -5.90 -13.05 19.79
C LYS A 143 -6.79 -14.24 19.42
N THR A 144 -6.33 -15.10 18.52
CA THR A 144 -7.05 -16.31 18.06
C THR A 144 -6.43 -17.61 18.56
N GLY A 145 -5.12 -17.64 18.82
CA GLY A 145 -4.40 -18.80 19.33
C GLY A 145 -3.79 -18.59 20.72
N THR A 146 -2.80 -19.41 21.05
CA THR A 146 -2.03 -19.35 22.30
C THR A 146 -0.95 -18.25 22.27
N THR A 147 -0.38 -17.98 21.10
CA THR A 147 0.66 -16.95 20.87
C THR A 147 0.14 -15.52 21.04
N SER A 148 1.05 -14.57 21.26
CA SER A 148 0.73 -13.15 21.37
C SER A 148 0.47 -12.54 19.98
N PRO A 149 -0.56 -11.71 19.78
CA PRO A 149 -0.63 -10.83 18.62
C PRO A 149 0.56 -9.88 18.57
N ILE A 150 1.04 -9.57 17.37
CA ILE A 150 2.22 -8.71 17.13
C ILE A 150 2.00 -7.73 15.98
N ILE A 151 2.67 -6.58 16.04
CA ILE A 151 2.68 -5.56 14.99
C ILE A 151 4.01 -4.82 15.02
N SER A 152 4.57 -4.57 13.84
CA SER A 152 5.88 -3.91 13.65
C SER A 152 5.74 -2.51 13.06
N ALA A 153 4.83 -2.31 12.10
CA ALA A 153 4.58 -0.99 11.55
C ALA A 153 3.11 -0.76 11.17
N ILE A 154 2.69 0.49 11.27
CA ILE A 154 1.45 1.03 10.70
C ILE A 154 1.85 2.18 9.78
N GLU A 155 1.53 2.09 8.50
CA GLU A 155 1.85 3.09 7.47
C GLU A 155 0.53 3.49 6.78
N ILE A 156 0.16 4.78 6.85
CA ILE A 156 -1.09 5.33 6.34
C ILE A 156 -0.81 6.58 5.50
N GLN A 157 -1.38 6.64 4.31
CA GLN A 157 -1.19 7.74 3.36
C GLN A 157 -2.53 8.23 2.81
N PRO A 158 -2.80 9.55 2.80
CA PRO A 158 -4.02 10.10 2.21
C PRO A 158 -3.99 9.98 0.68
N LEU A 159 -5.08 9.48 0.13
CA LEU A 159 -5.33 9.33 -1.30
C LEU A 159 -6.28 10.42 -1.79
N ARG A 160 -6.22 10.74 -3.09
CA ARG A 160 -7.11 11.72 -3.71
C ARG A 160 -8.51 11.14 -3.92
N ASP A 161 -9.54 11.97 -3.78
CA ASP A 161 -10.94 11.53 -3.90
C ASP A 161 -11.36 11.13 -5.32
N ASP A 162 -10.62 11.54 -6.34
CA ASP A 162 -10.81 11.11 -7.73
C ASP A 162 -10.15 9.75 -8.06
N THR A 163 -9.33 9.19 -7.14
CA THR A 163 -8.70 7.88 -7.33
C THR A 163 -9.50 6.73 -6.74
N TYR A 164 -9.28 5.52 -7.28
CA TYR A 164 -9.76 4.25 -6.73
C TYR A 164 -11.26 4.28 -6.35
N VAL A 165 -12.08 4.83 -7.24
CA VAL A 165 -13.53 4.99 -7.04
C VAL A 165 -14.23 3.63 -7.16
N THR A 166 -15.05 3.29 -6.17
CA THR A 166 -15.79 2.02 -6.11
C THR A 166 -17.28 2.28 -5.92
N GLN A 167 -18.10 1.40 -6.49
CA GLN A 167 -19.57 1.41 -6.31
C GLN A 167 -19.99 1.04 -4.88
N SER A 168 -19.31 0.05 -4.29
CA SER A 168 -19.49 -0.39 -2.91
C SER A 168 -18.13 -0.78 -2.30
N GLY A 169 -18.06 -0.81 -0.97
CA GLY A 169 -16.94 -1.38 -0.21
C GLY A 169 -15.59 -0.67 -0.36
N SER A 170 -14.57 -1.31 0.21
CA SER A 170 -13.15 -0.92 0.15
C SER A 170 -12.32 -1.90 -0.66
N LEU A 171 -11.08 -1.53 -0.99
CA LEU A 171 -10.25 -2.21 -1.98
C LEU A 171 -9.04 -2.91 -1.37
N ARG A 172 -9.14 -4.21 -1.14
CA ARG A 172 -7.97 -5.01 -0.76
C ARG A 172 -7.04 -5.17 -1.94
N LEU A 173 -5.76 -4.78 -1.81
CA LEU A 173 -4.78 -5.06 -2.84
C LEU A 173 -4.63 -6.57 -3.05
N SER A 174 -4.66 -7.00 -4.31
CA SER A 174 -4.27 -8.34 -4.75
C SER A 174 -2.84 -8.35 -5.27
N PHE A 175 -2.48 -7.38 -6.11
CA PHE A 175 -1.10 -7.08 -6.51
C PHE A 175 -1.00 -5.63 -7.03
N ARG A 176 0.20 -5.05 -6.92
CA ARG A 176 0.60 -3.81 -7.60
C ARG A 176 1.96 -4.05 -8.22
N VAL A 177 2.05 -4.03 -9.55
CA VAL A 177 3.26 -4.44 -10.28
C VAL A 177 3.63 -3.48 -11.39
N TYR A 178 4.93 -3.37 -11.65
CA TYR A 178 5.48 -2.70 -12.83
C TYR A 178 6.25 -3.70 -13.69
N LEU A 179 6.25 -3.48 -15.00
CA LEU A 179 6.74 -4.45 -15.98
C LEU A 179 8.23 -4.27 -16.19
N ASN A 180 9.01 -4.94 -15.35
CA ASN A 180 10.48 -4.93 -15.39
C ASN A 180 11.04 -6.28 -14.92
N ASN A 181 12.16 -6.69 -15.53
CA ASN A 181 12.91 -7.90 -15.22
C ASN A 181 13.98 -7.71 -14.12
N SER A 182 14.21 -6.48 -13.67
CA SER A 182 15.13 -6.16 -12.57
C SER A 182 14.59 -6.57 -11.20
N ALA A 183 15.50 -6.91 -10.28
CA ALA A 183 15.14 -7.08 -8.87
C ALA A 183 15.10 -5.72 -8.14
N GLY A 184 13.94 -5.38 -7.57
CA GLY A 184 13.72 -4.16 -6.80
C GLY A 184 12.27 -3.70 -6.88
N PHE A 185 11.65 -3.39 -5.74
CA PHE A 185 10.34 -2.73 -5.70
C PHE A 185 10.52 -1.21 -5.79
N ILE A 186 9.48 -0.51 -6.22
CA ILE A 186 9.41 0.96 -6.17
C ILE A 186 8.51 1.36 -5.00
N ARG A 187 8.89 2.38 -4.22
CA ARG A 187 8.08 3.02 -3.17
C ARG A 187 8.51 4.50 -3.00
N TYR A 188 8.10 5.18 -1.93
CA TYR A 188 8.60 6.53 -1.65
C TYR A 188 10.15 6.54 -1.52
N PRO A 189 10.88 7.52 -2.09
CA PRO A 189 10.40 8.79 -2.67
C PRO A 189 9.99 8.76 -4.16
N ASP A 190 10.17 7.64 -4.86
CA ASP A 190 9.79 7.51 -6.28
C ASP A 190 8.27 7.42 -6.48
N ASP A 191 7.55 6.79 -5.52
CA ASP A 191 6.10 6.90 -5.40
C ASP A 191 5.71 7.92 -4.33
N VAL A 192 5.11 9.03 -4.77
CA VAL A 192 4.67 10.15 -3.91
C VAL A 192 3.57 9.76 -2.92
N ARG A 193 2.93 8.58 -3.09
CA ARG A 193 1.90 7.99 -2.22
C ARG A 193 2.42 6.79 -1.43
N ASP A 194 3.73 6.52 -1.48
CA ASP A 194 4.41 5.37 -0.87
C ASP A 194 3.76 4.00 -1.17
N ARG A 195 3.14 3.87 -2.34
CA ARG A 195 2.68 2.57 -2.80
C ARG A 195 3.88 1.71 -3.17
N ILE A 196 3.90 0.48 -2.68
CA ILE A 196 4.87 -0.53 -3.11
C ILE A 196 4.42 -1.09 -4.47
N TRP A 197 5.33 -1.06 -5.45
CA TRP A 197 5.20 -1.72 -6.76
C TRP A 197 6.24 -2.82 -6.88
N ASP A 198 5.82 -4.06 -7.02
CA ASP A 198 6.72 -5.20 -7.23
C ASP A 198 7.10 -5.35 -8.72
N PRO A 199 8.32 -5.77 -9.06
CA PRO A 199 8.70 -6.07 -10.43
C PRO A 199 8.01 -7.36 -10.89
N PHE A 200 7.40 -7.33 -12.07
CA PHE A 200 6.78 -8.52 -12.67
C PHE A 200 7.24 -8.70 -14.12
N PHE A 201 7.79 -9.88 -14.42
CA PHE A 201 8.18 -10.22 -15.79
C PHE A 201 7.98 -11.71 -16.11
N GLY A 202 7.14 -11.97 -17.11
CA GLY A 202 6.89 -13.31 -17.65
C GLY A 202 7.88 -13.71 -18.74
N SER A 203 8.15 -15.01 -18.87
CA SER A 203 9.06 -15.56 -19.89
C SER A 203 8.57 -15.37 -21.33
N SER A 204 7.27 -15.11 -21.53
CA SER A 204 6.63 -14.80 -22.81
C SER A 204 6.76 -13.33 -23.22
N TYR A 205 7.36 -12.47 -22.38
CA TYR A 205 7.51 -11.04 -22.67
C TYR A 205 8.93 -10.72 -23.20
N THR A 206 9.03 -9.53 -23.79
CA THR A 206 10.26 -8.80 -24.11
C THR A 206 10.15 -7.43 -23.46
N GLN A 207 11.26 -6.93 -22.90
CA GLN A 207 11.26 -5.67 -22.15
C GLN A 207 11.55 -4.50 -23.09
N ILE A 208 10.84 -3.40 -22.88
CA ILE A 208 11.12 -2.08 -23.45
C ILE A 208 11.44 -1.15 -22.29
N THR A 209 12.39 -0.24 -22.48
CA THR A 209 12.81 0.77 -21.50
C THR A 209 13.05 2.12 -22.19
N THR A 210 12.90 3.22 -21.46
CA THR A 210 13.25 4.56 -21.95
C THR A 210 13.88 5.43 -20.87
N ASP A 211 14.87 6.24 -21.28
CA ASP A 211 15.47 7.28 -20.44
C ASP A 211 14.75 8.64 -20.61
N LEU A 212 13.75 8.72 -21.50
CA LEU A 212 12.97 9.92 -21.73
C LEU A 212 12.09 10.27 -20.51
N ASN A 213 11.92 11.57 -20.24
CA ASN A 213 11.06 12.04 -19.16
C ASN A 213 9.58 11.76 -19.46
N ILE A 214 8.98 10.84 -18.70
CA ILE A 214 7.57 10.48 -18.83
C ILE A 214 6.67 11.47 -18.09
N ASN A 215 5.57 11.86 -18.72
CA ASN A 215 4.50 12.60 -18.07
C ASN A 215 3.60 11.63 -17.27
N ASN A 216 3.63 11.73 -15.94
CA ASN A 216 2.77 10.98 -15.02
C ASN A 216 1.67 11.85 -14.38
N SER A 217 1.37 13.02 -14.96
CA SER A 217 0.37 13.98 -14.46
C SER A 217 -1.07 13.47 -14.66
N ASN A 218 -1.47 12.49 -13.86
CA ASN A 218 -2.82 11.97 -13.77
C ASN A 218 -3.21 11.76 -12.29
N ALA A 219 -4.48 11.49 -12.02
CA ALA A 219 -4.98 11.34 -10.64
C ALA A 219 -4.25 10.24 -9.83
N TYR A 220 -3.76 9.19 -10.48
CA TYR A 220 -3.06 8.09 -9.83
C TYR A 220 -1.58 8.37 -9.56
N GLU A 221 -0.96 9.40 -10.16
CA GLU A 221 0.43 9.80 -9.90
C GLU A 221 1.42 8.61 -9.90
N VAL A 222 1.30 7.70 -10.86
CA VAL A 222 2.14 6.48 -10.96
C VAL A 222 3.62 6.88 -11.05
N PRO A 223 4.56 6.18 -10.38
CA PRO A 223 5.98 6.51 -10.43
C PRO A 223 6.51 6.55 -11.85
N LYS A 224 7.33 7.55 -12.18
CA LYS A 224 7.97 7.62 -13.50
C LYS A 224 8.85 6.40 -13.75
N THR A 225 9.55 5.92 -12.72
CA THR A 225 10.35 4.70 -12.73
C THR A 225 9.53 3.45 -13.10
N ALA A 226 8.27 3.36 -12.64
CA ALA A 226 7.35 2.28 -13.02
C ALA A 226 6.85 2.40 -14.47
N LEU A 227 6.77 3.62 -15.01
CA LEU A 227 6.37 3.88 -16.39
C LEU A 227 7.52 3.76 -17.40
N GLN A 228 8.78 3.94 -16.95
CA GLN A 228 9.99 3.89 -17.78
C GLN A 228 10.29 2.51 -18.37
N SER A 229 9.69 1.45 -17.86
CA SER A 229 9.74 0.10 -18.43
C SER A 229 8.35 -0.39 -18.85
N ALA A 230 8.32 -1.26 -19.85
CA ALA A 230 7.11 -1.94 -20.29
C ALA A 230 7.39 -3.38 -20.75
N ALA A 231 6.37 -4.23 -20.69
CA ALA A 231 6.37 -5.52 -21.36
C ALA A 231 5.66 -5.40 -22.71
N THR A 232 6.26 -6.00 -23.74
CA THR A 232 5.65 -6.31 -25.05
C THR A 232 5.68 -7.85 -25.24
N PRO A 233 4.77 -8.47 -26.00
CA PRO A 233 4.84 -9.92 -26.24
C PRO A 233 6.11 -10.26 -27.04
N ARG A 234 6.78 -11.36 -26.67
CA ARG A 234 8.00 -11.83 -27.34
C ARG A 234 7.75 -12.24 -28.80
N ASN A 235 6.56 -12.76 -29.08
CA ASN A 235 6.05 -12.89 -30.44
C ASN A 235 5.23 -11.63 -30.77
N ALA A 236 5.75 -10.76 -31.63
CA ALA A 236 5.12 -9.48 -31.97
C ALA A 236 3.78 -9.59 -32.74
N SER A 237 3.42 -10.80 -33.19
CA SER A 237 2.10 -11.13 -33.77
C SER A 237 1.17 -11.84 -32.78
N GLY A 238 1.66 -12.17 -31.58
CA GLY A 238 0.88 -12.79 -30.51
C GLY A 238 0.35 -11.77 -29.50
N PRO A 239 -0.64 -12.14 -28.67
CA PRO A 239 -1.15 -11.28 -27.61
C PRO A 239 -0.17 -11.18 -26.42
N LEU A 240 -0.21 -10.05 -25.71
CA LEU A 240 0.35 -9.98 -24.36
C LEU A 240 -0.68 -10.55 -23.39
N VAL A 241 -0.30 -11.57 -22.62
CA VAL A 241 -1.22 -12.26 -21.71
C VAL A 241 -0.73 -12.15 -20.27
N ILE A 242 -1.59 -11.66 -19.38
CA ILE A 242 -1.38 -11.61 -17.93
C ILE A 242 -2.52 -12.39 -17.25
N THR A 243 -2.17 -13.28 -16.32
CA THR A 243 -3.12 -14.11 -15.58
C THR A 243 -2.84 -14.08 -14.09
N TRP A 244 -3.88 -13.99 -13.26
CA TRP A 244 -3.76 -14.02 -11.80
C TRP A 244 -4.99 -14.67 -11.17
N ASN A 245 -4.84 -15.13 -9.92
CA ASN A 245 -5.95 -15.67 -9.14
C ASN A 245 -6.29 -14.71 -8.00
N PRO A 246 -7.51 -14.13 -7.95
CA PRO A 246 -7.91 -13.29 -6.84
C PRO A 246 -8.07 -14.12 -5.57
N LYS A 247 -8.05 -13.46 -4.40
CA LYS A 247 -8.24 -14.12 -3.11
C LYS A 247 -9.36 -13.43 -2.31
N PRO A 248 -10.50 -14.10 -2.04
CA PRO A 248 -10.88 -15.44 -2.52
C PRO A 248 -11.05 -15.53 -4.04
N SER A 249 -11.09 -16.74 -4.60
CA SER A 249 -11.10 -16.98 -6.06
C SER A 249 -12.35 -16.47 -6.77
N ASN A 250 -13.46 -16.31 -6.05
CA ASN A 250 -14.73 -15.73 -6.52
C ASN A 250 -14.88 -14.24 -6.14
N ALA A 251 -13.80 -13.56 -5.76
CA ALA A 251 -13.86 -12.15 -5.42
C ALA A 251 -14.00 -11.28 -6.66
N GLN A 252 -14.85 -10.27 -6.55
CA GLN A 252 -14.93 -9.20 -7.54
C GLN A 252 -13.64 -8.37 -7.57
N VAL A 253 -13.14 -8.06 -8.77
CA VAL A 253 -11.85 -7.38 -9.00
C VAL A 253 -12.04 -6.02 -9.68
N TYR A 254 -11.37 -4.99 -9.18
CA TYR A 254 -11.03 -3.79 -9.94
C TYR A 254 -9.61 -3.92 -10.48
N LEU A 255 -9.42 -3.65 -11.77
CA LEU A 255 -8.12 -3.64 -12.43
C LEU A 255 -7.82 -2.24 -12.95
N TYR A 256 -6.64 -1.72 -12.62
CA TYR A 256 -6.09 -0.47 -13.11
C TYR A 256 -4.90 -0.81 -13.99
N MET A 257 -4.92 -0.34 -15.24
CA MET A 257 -3.88 -0.61 -16.24
C MET A 257 -3.23 0.73 -16.60
N HIS A 258 -1.91 0.79 -16.50
CA HIS A 258 -1.14 2.01 -16.68
C HIS A 258 -0.25 1.88 -17.92
N PHE A 259 -0.49 2.77 -18.87
CA PHE A 259 0.16 2.79 -20.18
C PHE A 259 0.91 4.11 -20.39
N ALA A 260 2.12 4.02 -20.93
CA ALA A 260 2.86 5.11 -21.52
C ALA A 260 3.54 4.59 -22.78
N GLU A 261 3.37 5.27 -23.91
CA GLU A 261 4.19 5.01 -25.09
C GLU A 261 5.61 5.49 -24.79
N ILE A 262 6.56 4.56 -24.81
CA ILE A 262 7.96 4.77 -24.40
C ILE A 262 8.94 4.53 -25.55
N GLN A 263 8.45 4.09 -26.71
CA GLN A 263 9.23 4.03 -27.95
C GLN A 263 8.99 5.32 -28.76
N THR A 264 10.04 5.85 -29.37
CA THR A 264 9.89 6.86 -30.43
C THR A 264 9.31 6.15 -31.65
N LEU A 265 8.16 6.61 -32.14
CA LEU A 265 7.48 6.03 -33.30
C LEU A 265 7.82 6.80 -34.57
N GLU A 266 8.12 6.09 -35.65
CA GLU A 266 8.22 6.68 -36.98
C GLU A 266 6.84 7.10 -37.52
N ALA A 267 6.80 7.98 -38.52
CA ALA A 267 5.54 8.54 -39.03
C ALA A 267 4.58 7.50 -39.67
N ASN A 268 5.08 6.31 -39.99
CA ASN A 268 4.31 5.16 -40.48
C ASN A 268 4.07 4.09 -39.40
N GLU A 269 4.51 4.31 -38.16
CA GLU A 269 4.33 3.38 -37.05
C GLU A 269 3.13 3.74 -36.18
N THR A 270 2.37 2.72 -35.81
CA THR A 270 1.18 2.83 -34.98
C THR A 270 1.13 1.70 -33.97
N ARG A 271 0.68 2.01 -32.75
CA ARG A 271 0.33 1.01 -31.75
C ARG A 271 -1.16 1.09 -31.43
N GLU A 272 -1.92 0.12 -31.94
CA GLU A 272 -3.36 -0.03 -31.70
C GLU A 272 -3.60 -1.49 -31.22
N PHE A 273 -4.29 -1.66 -30.10
CA PHE A 273 -4.59 -2.98 -29.55
C PHE A 273 -5.93 -3.00 -28.81
N ASP A 274 -6.63 -4.12 -28.92
CA ASP A 274 -7.81 -4.42 -28.13
C ASP A 274 -7.39 -4.89 -26.73
N VAL A 275 -8.11 -4.41 -25.71
CA VAL A 275 -7.96 -4.85 -24.32
C VAL A 275 -9.07 -5.86 -24.03
N ILE A 276 -8.72 -7.15 -24.02
CA ILE A 276 -9.67 -8.24 -23.81
C ILE A 276 -9.50 -8.78 -22.39
N LEU A 277 -10.54 -8.62 -21.58
CA LEU A 277 -10.71 -9.30 -20.30
C LEU A 277 -11.84 -10.32 -20.43
N LYS A 278 -11.62 -11.54 -19.92
CA LYS A 278 -12.69 -12.53 -19.81
C LYS A 278 -13.59 -12.18 -18.63
N GLY A 279 -14.66 -11.44 -18.92
CA GLY A 279 -15.66 -10.94 -17.99
C GLY A 279 -16.43 -9.75 -18.59
N ASN A 280 -17.60 -9.41 -18.04
CA ASN A 280 -18.33 -8.20 -18.47
C ASN A 280 -17.57 -6.94 -18.06
N PHE A 281 -17.08 -6.17 -19.04
CA PHE A 281 -16.27 -4.98 -18.79
C PHE A 281 -17.11 -3.69 -18.84
N ASN A 282 -16.94 -2.85 -17.82
CA ASN A 282 -17.23 -1.43 -17.88
C ASN A 282 -16.28 -0.72 -16.90
N HIS A 283 -15.73 0.44 -17.27
CA HIS A 283 -14.58 1.09 -16.58
C HIS A 283 -14.80 1.46 -15.10
N SER A 284 -16.01 1.29 -14.57
CA SER A 284 -16.36 1.56 -13.16
C SER A 284 -17.18 0.44 -12.52
N VAL A 285 -17.23 -0.74 -13.15
CA VAL A 285 -17.91 -1.95 -12.66
C VAL A 285 -16.84 -2.99 -12.33
N PRO A 286 -16.85 -3.58 -11.13
CA PRO A 286 -15.90 -4.63 -10.79
C PRO A 286 -16.22 -5.93 -11.54
N MET A 287 -15.19 -6.58 -12.08
CA MET A 287 -15.35 -7.84 -12.82
C MET A 287 -15.48 -9.03 -11.87
N GLN A 288 -16.21 -10.05 -12.28
CA GLN A 288 -16.01 -11.41 -11.78
C GLN A 288 -15.08 -12.16 -12.73
N CYS A 289 -14.17 -12.95 -12.18
CA CYS A 289 -13.26 -13.79 -12.96
C CYS A 289 -13.79 -15.22 -13.07
N ASP A 290 -13.35 -15.93 -14.11
CA ASP A 290 -13.71 -17.34 -14.31
C ASP A 290 -13.13 -18.25 -13.21
N SER A 291 -13.63 -19.48 -13.11
CA SER A 291 -13.15 -20.48 -12.14
C SER A 291 -11.65 -20.83 -12.29
N GLY A 292 -11.05 -20.52 -13.45
CA GLY A 292 -9.62 -20.67 -13.72
C GLY A 292 -8.76 -19.44 -13.40
N GLY A 293 -9.36 -18.39 -12.82
CA GLY A 293 -8.70 -17.11 -12.51
C GLY A 293 -9.02 -16.00 -13.51
N CYS A 294 -8.45 -14.83 -13.26
CA CYS A 294 -8.56 -13.66 -14.11
C CYS A 294 -7.54 -13.73 -15.25
N ARG A 295 -7.94 -13.26 -16.43
CA ARG A 295 -7.10 -13.24 -17.63
C ARG A 295 -7.30 -11.97 -18.44
N LEU A 296 -6.21 -11.20 -18.56
CA LEU A 296 -6.06 -10.04 -19.42
C LEU A 296 -5.27 -10.46 -20.67
N GLU A 297 -5.79 -10.11 -21.84
CA GLU A 297 -5.10 -10.21 -23.12
C GLU A 297 -5.08 -8.83 -23.79
N LEU A 298 -3.90 -8.36 -24.20
CA LEU A 298 -3.77 -7.23 -25.12
C LEU A 298 -3.52 -7.80 -26.51
N VAL A 299 -4.36 -7.46 -27.48
CA VAL A 299 -4.34 -8.05 -28.82
C VAL A 299 -4.11 -6.98 -29.87
N ARG A 300 -3.00 -7.06 -30.59
CA ARG A 300 -2.67 -6.15 -31.70
C ARG A 300 -3.78 -6.11 -32.74
N THR A 301 -4.28 -4.93 -33.11
CA THR A 301 -5.27 -4.81 -34.21
C THR A 301 -4.60 -4.91 -35.58
N PRO A 302 -5.35 -5.20 -36.67
CA PRO A 302 -4.83 -5.19 -38.03
C PRO A 302 -4.28 -3.84 -38.52
N LYS A 303 -4.60 -2.72 -37.86
CA LYS A 303 -4.10 -1.38 -38.22
C LYS A 303 -2.77 -1.04 -37.57
N SER A 304 -2.41 -1.75 -36.51
CA SER A 304 -1.19 -1.52 -35.74
C SER A 304 0.02 -2.08 -36.45
N THR A 305 1.10 -1.32 -36.58
CA THR A 305 2.40 -1.84 -37.03
C THR A 305 3.17 -2.51 -35.88
N LEU A 306 2.92 -2.08 -34.65
CA LEU A 306 3.63 -2.52 -33.45
C LEU A 306 2.79 -3.46 -32.57
N PRO A 307 3.44 -4.32 -31.75
CA PRO A 307 2.76 -5.13 -30.74
C PRO A 307 2.21 -4.28 -29.58
N PRO A 308 1.26 -4.79 -28.78
CA PRO A 308 0.81 -4.12 -27.56
C PRO A 308 1.94 -3.97 -26.53
N LEU A 309 1.84 -2.95 -25.66
CA LEU A 309 2.68 -2.82 -24.48
C LEU A 309 1.86 -2.49 -23.24
N ILE A 310 2.44 -2.70 -22.05
CA ILE A 310 1.89 -2.23 -20.77
C ILE A 310 3.02 -2.00 -19.76
N ASN A 311 2.91 -0.92 -18.97
CA ASN A 311 3.99 -0.43 -18.12
C ASN A 311 3.78 -0.83 -16.65
N ALA A 312 2.55 -0.69 -16.13
CA ALA A 312 2.22 -1.12 -14.78
C ALA A 312 0.74 -1.54 -14.63
N LEU A 313 0.44 -2.36 -13.62
CA LEU A 313 -0.91 -2.82 -13.30
C LEU A 313 -1.15 -2.87 -11.79
N GLU A 314 -2.39 -2.61 -11.39
CA GLU A 314 -2.87 -2.81 -10.04
C GLU A 314 -4.19 -3.59 -10.05
N ALA A 315 -4.31 -4.63 -9.24
CA ALA A 315 -5.57 -5.34 -9.04
C ALA A 315 -5.99 -5.34 -7.57
N TYR A 316 -7.27 -5.10 -7.34
CA TYR A 316 -7.87 -5.02 -6.01
C TYR A 316 -9.13 -5.87 -5.93
N THR A 317 -9.36 -6.56 -4.83
CA THR A 317 -10.63 -7.22 -4.53
C THR A 317 -11.51 -6.36 -3.63
N ILE A 318 -12.82 -6.43 -3.84
CA ILE A 318 -13.78 -5.74 -2.96
C ILE A 318 -13.86 -6.42 -1.59
N ILE A 319 -13.86 -5.62 -0.53
CA ILE A 319 -14.40 -6.01 0.78
C ILE A 319 -15.72 -5.24 1.00
N GLU A 320 -16.84 -5.94 1.00
CA GLU A 320 -18.17 -5.40 1.33
C GLU A 320 -18.46 -5.46 2.82
N PHE A 321 -19.26 -4.53 3.35
CA PHE A 321 -19.37 -4.28 4.80
C PHE A 321 -20.81 -4.44 5.34
N PRO A 322 -21.20 -5.59 5.94
CA PRO A 322 -22.60 -5.89 6.28
C PRO A 322 -23.00 -5.60 7.74
N LYS A 323 -22.06 -5.31 8.64
CA LYS A 323 -22.39 -5.03 10.05
C LYS A 323 -22.72 -3.56 10.27
N LEU A 324 -23.85 -3.31 10.91
CA LEU A 324 -24.26 -1.97 11.35
C LEU A 324 -23.36 -1.46 12.48
N GLU A 325 -23.17 -0.15 12.49
CA GLU A 325 -22.43 0.59 13.52
C GLU A 325 -23.16 0.58 14.86
N THR A 326 -22.45 0.92 15.93
CA THR A 326 -23.06 1.25 17.23
C THR A 326 -23.21 2.76 17.33
N SER A 327 -24.32 3.23 17.93
CA SER A 327 -24.62 4.66 18.00
C SER A 327 -23.46 5.44 18.64
N PRO A 328 -23.07 6.61 18.10
CA PRO A 328 -22.08 7.48 18.73
C PRO A 328 -22.42 7.82 20.19
N SER A 329 -23.71 7.95 20.52
CA SER A 329 -24.20 8.14 21.90
C SER A 329 -23.69 7.08 22.87
N ASP A 330 -23.64 5.83 22.43
CA ASP A 330 -23.31 4.68 23.27
C ASP A 330 -21.80 4.58 23.45
N VAL A 331 -21.03 4.94 22.40
CA VAL A 331 -19.57 5.06 22.46
C VAL A 331 -19.17 6.16 23.45
N ASP A 332 -19.78 7.34 23.36
CA ASP A 332 -19.44 8.47 24.23
C ASP A 332 -19.91 8.23 25.67
N ALA A 333 -21.06 7.57 25.86
CA ALA A 333 -21.47 7.08 27.19
C ALA A 333 -20.43 6.12 27.80
N ILE A 334 -19.94 5.14 27.03
CA ILE A 334 -18.91 4.19 27.49
C ILE A 334 -17.57 4.90 27.78
N LYS A 335 -17.13 5.85 26.94
CA LYS A 335 -15.93 6.67 27.19
C LYS A 335 -16.07 7.48 28.48
N ASN A 336 -17.20 8.17 28.67
CA ASN A 336 -17.48 8.95 29.87
C ASN A 336 -17.52 8.07 31.13
N ILE A 337 -18.10 6.86 31.05
CA ILE A 337 -18.07 5.88 32.16
C ILE A 337 -16.62 5.47 32.48
N LYS A 338 -15.79 5.15 31.48
CA LYS A 338 -14.37 4.80 31.70
C LYS A 338 -13.60 5.91 32.42
N VAL A 339 -13.77 7.16 31.98
CA VAL A 339 -13.10 8.33 32.57
C VAL A 339 -13.62 8.59 33.99
N THR A 340 -14.94 8.66 34.17
CA THR A 340 -15.59 8.96 35.45
C THR A 340 -15.22 7.96 36.54
N TYR A 341 -15.25 6.66 36.21
CA TYR A 341 -14.96 5.58 37.16
C TYR A 341 -13.50 5.10 37.13
N ARG A 342 -12.60 5.79 36.40
CA ARG A 342 -11.17 5.45 36.26
C ARG A 342 -10.93 3.97 35.91
N LEU A 343 -11.75 3.41 35.02
CA LEU A 343 -11.74 1.97 34.71
C LEU A 343 -10.58 1.60 33.78
N SER A 344 -9.50 1.07 34.35
CA SER A 344 -8.31 0.57 33.63
C SER A 344 -8.38 -0.91 33.21
N LYS A 345 -9.56 -1.54 33.27
CA LYS A 345 -9.70 -2.97 32.94
C LYS A 345 -9.47 -3.23 31.45
N ILE A 346 -8.41 -3.99 31.14
CA ILE A 346 -8.05 -4.45 29.78
C ILE A 346 -9.22 -5.14 29.06
N SER A 347 -10.14 -5.78 29.79
CA SER A 347 -11.34 -6.41 29.22
C SER A 347 -12.39 -5.44 28.65
N TRP A 348 -12.24 -4.11 28.85
CA TRP A 348 -13.17 -3.08 28.37
C TRP A 348 -12.70 -2.36 27.09
N GLN A 349 -11.74 -2.92 26.35
CA GLN A 349 -11.39 -2.44 25.00
C GLN A 349 -12.46 -2.85 23.94
N GLY A 350 -13.65 -2.28 24.09
CA GLY A 350 -14.64 -2.15 23.01
C GLY A 350 -14.25 -1.06 22.01
N VAL A 351 -14.89 -1.06 20.84
CA VAL A 351 -14.54 -0.21 19.69
C VAL A 351 -15.04 1.23 19.89
N ASN A 352 -14.19 2.23 19.61
CA ASN A 352 -14.45 3.65 19.85
C ASN A 352 -14.55 4.40 18.49
N GLU A 353 -15.73 4.87 18.05
CA GLU A 353 -15.90 5.43 16.69
C GLU A 353 -16.63 6.82 16.71
N ILE A 354 -16.22 7.77 15.83
CA ILE A 354 -16.81 9.13 15.58
C ILE A 354 -16.73 9.42 14.06
N HIS A 355 -17.80 9.87 13.37
CA HIS A 355 -18.07 9.89 11.90
C HIS A 355 -17.01 10.46 10.89
N VAL A 356 -16.58 9.64 9.88
CA VAL A 356 -15.53 9.78 8.83
C VAL A 356 -15.52 8.56 7.87
N SER A 357 -15.78 8.71 6.57
CA SER A 357 -15.79 7.55 5.65
C SER A 357 -14.40 6.96 5.32
N LEU A 358 -14.07 5.73 5.75
CA LEU A 358 -12.78 5.06 5.45
C LEU A 358 -12.81 4.07 4.27
N LYS A 359 -11.92 4.28 3.29
CA LYS A 359 -11.50 3.28 2.28
C LYS A 359 -10.04 2.87 2.52
N ILE A 360 -9.72 1.62 2.19
CA ILE A 360 -8.56 0.88 2.72
C ILE A 360 -8.01 -0.09 1.67
N GLY A 361 -6.69 -0.06 1.45
CA GLY A 361 -5.93 -1.05 0.68
C GLY A 361 -4.57 -1.31 1.32
N ARG A 362 -4.03 -2.51 1.12
CA ARG A 362 -2.77 -3.02 1.70
C ARG A 362 -1.61 -2.93 0.71
#